data_AF-A0A645A9L5-F1
#
_entry.id   AF-A0A645A9L5-F1
#
_cell.length_a   1.000
_cell.length_b   1.000
_cell.length_c   1.000
_cell.angle_alpha   90.00
_cell.angle_beta   90.00
_cell.angle_gamma   90.00
#
_symmetry.space_group_name_H-M   'P 1'
#
loop_
_entity.id
_entity.type
_entity.pdbx_description
1 polymer ?
#
loop_
_entity_poly.entity_id
_entity_poly.type
_entity_poly.pdbx_seq_one_letter_code
_entity_poly.pdbx_strand_id
1 'polypeptide(L)' 'MRISGGETLLVTIGDEAERWTVSAVDSRVVKLFDENGNYRQMPYANLQEMVAQGHVKVLERPLR' A
#
# COMPACT_ATOMS: atom_id res chain seq x y z
N MET A 1 11.37 -4.18 -3.91
CA MET A 1 10.41 -4.52 -2.85
C MET A 1 9.34 -5.44 -3.39
N ARG A 2 8.95 -6.48 -2.63
CA ARG A 2 7.88 -7.42 -2.99
C ARG A 2 6.72 -7.19 -2.04
N ILE A 3 5.66 -6.52 -2.51
CA ILE A 3 4.43 -6.33 -1.74
C ILE A 3 3.51 -7.52 -1.99
N SER A 4 2.81 -7.96 -0.94
CA SER A 4 1.92 -9.11 -0.96
C SER A 4 0.58 -8.81 -0.29
N GLY A 5 -0.42 -9.65 -0.59
CA GLY A 5 -1.74 -9.54 0.04
C GLY A 5 -1.66 -9.70 1.56
N GLY A 6 -2.37 -8.86 2.29
CA GLY A 6 -2.41 -8.83 3.76
C GLY A 6 -1.44 -7.85 4.42
N GLU A 7 -0.60 -7.17 3.64
CA GLU A 7 0.27 -6.10 4.13
C GLU A 7 -0.50 -4.80 4.39
N THR A 8 -0.06 -4.03 5.37
CA THR A 8 -0.56 -2.69 5.64
C THR A 8 0.49 -1.67 5.22
N LEU A 9 0.06 -0.66 4.48
CA LEU A 9 0.84 0.45 3.99
C LEU A 9 0.47 1.69 4.79
N LEU A 10 1.47 2.46 5.21
CA LEU A 10 1.29 3.83 5.65
C LEU A 10 1.57 4.75 4.46
N VAL A 11 0.55 5.45 3.99
CA VAL A 11 0.58 6.28 2.79
C VAL A 11 0.46 7.74 3.20
N THR A 12 1.43 8.57 2.82
CA THR A 12 1.42 10.00 3.07
C THR A 12 0.84 10.73 1.86
N ILE A 13 -0.27 11.45 2.06
CA ILE A 13 -0.96 12.24 1.04
C ILE A 13 -1.08 13.66 1.58
N GLY A 14 -0.31 14.59 1.00
CA GLY A 14 -0.17 15.93 1.57
C GLY A 14 0.45 15.88 2.97
N ASP A 15 -0.23 16.47 3.95
CA ASP A 15 0.19 16.49 5.36
C ASP A 15 -0.42 15.36 6.20
N GLU A 16 -1.24 14.50 5.59
CA GLU A 16 -1.94 13.41 6.27
C GLU A 16 -1.31 12.05 5.95
N ALA A 17 -1.46 11.11 6.88
CA ALA A 17 -1.01 9.74 6.71
C ALA A 17 -2.20 8.78 6.91
N GLU A 18 -2.48 7.97 5.90
CA GLU A 18 -3.56 6.99 5.89
C GLU A 18 -2.99 5.57 5.91
N ARG A 19 -3.68 4.62 6.55
CA ARG A 19 -3.36 3.20 6.43
C ARG A 19 -4.17 2.53 5.35
N TRP A 20 -3.49 1.90 4.41
CA TRP A 20 -4.14 1.08 3.39
C TRP A 20 -3.75 -0.38 3.55
N THR A 21 -4.70 -1.29 3.41
CA THR A 21 -4.45 -2.73 3.44
C THR A 21 -4.45 -3.29 2.02
N VAL A 22 -3.37 -4.00 1.67
CA VAL A 22 -3.26 -4.70 0.39
C VAL A 22 -4.18 -5.91 0.42
N SER A 23 -5.22 -5.93 -0.43
CA SER A 23 -6.11 -7.08 -0.53
C SER A 23 -5.54 -8.13 -1.49
N ALA A 24 -4.97 -7.70 -2.60
CA ALA A 24 -4.36 -8.57 -3.59
C ALA A 24 -3.34 -7.81 -4.45
N VAL A 25 -2.39 -8.56 -4.98
CA VAL A 25 -1.46 -8.08 -6.02
C VAL A 25 -1.64 -9.00 -7.21
N ASP A 26 -2.23 -8.47 -8.27
CA ASP A 26 -2.28 -9.11 -9.57
C ASP A 26 -1.05 -8.69 -10.39
N SER A 27 -0.77 -9.37 -11.51
CA SER A 27 0.48 -9.24 -12.29
C SER A 27 0.97 -7.81 -12.54
N ARG A 28 0.06 -6.82 -12.66
CA ARG A 28 0.40 -5.40 -12.86
C ARG A 28 -0.35 -4.43 -11.96
N VAL A 29 -1.25 -4.91 -11.11
CA VAL A 29 -2.19 -4.05 -10.36
C VAL A 29 -2.18 -4.46 -8.90
N VAL A 30 -2.13 -3.48 -8.01
CA VAL A 30 -2.33 -3.66 -6.58
C VAL A 30 -3.73 -3.20 -6.21
N LYS A 31 -4.40 -4.01 -5.39
CA LYS A 31 -5.74 -3.76 -4.86
C LYS A 31 -5.64 -3.47 -3.37
N LEU A 32 -6.31 -2.42 -2.93
CA LEU A 32 -6.13 -1.81 -1.62
C LEU A 32 -7.49 -1.46 -1.01
N PHE A 33 -7.54 -1.45 0.32
CA PHE A 33 -8.64 -0.84 1.08
C PHE A 33 -8.07 0.22 2.00
N ASP A 34 -8.67 1.41 2.05
CA ASP A 34 -8.30 2.42 3.05
C ASP A 34 -8.95 2.16 4.43
N GLU A 35 -8.64 3.00 5.42
CA GLU A 35 -9.15 2.85 6.79
C GLU A 35 -10.69 2.92 6.88
N ASN A 36 -11.35 3.53 5.89
CA ASN A 36 -12.80 3.63 5.81
C ASN A 36 -13.43 2.47 5.03
N GLY A 37 -12.63 1.51 4.56
CA GLY A 37 -13.09 0.37 3.76
C GLY A 37 -13.35 0.70 2.30
N ASN A 38 -12.92 1.87 1.80
CA ASN A 38 -13.07 2.18 0.38
C ASN A 38 -12.05 1.39 -0.43
N TYR A 39 -12.54 0.78 -1.51
CA TYR A 39 -11.70 0.07 -2.45
C TYR A 39 -10.90 1.04 -3.32
N ARG A 40 -9.61 0.73 -3.49
CA ARG A 40 -8.68 1.44 -4.37
C ARG A 40 -7.86 0.44 -5.19
N GLN A 41 -7.45 0.85 -6.37
CA GLN A 41 -6.51 0.09 -7.19
C GLN A 41 -5.56 1.02 -7.94
N MET A 42 -4.34 0.56 -8.17
CA MET A 42 -3.37 1.28 -8.99
C MET A 42 -2.40 0.32 -9.67
N PRO A 43 -1.70 0.76 -10.73
CA PRO A 43 -0.58 0.01 -11.27
C PRO A 43 0.46 -0.26 -10.19
N TYR A 44 0.99 -1.48 -10.15
CA TYR A 44 2.04 -1.86 -9.20
C TYR A 44 3.28 -0.95 -9.33
N ALA A 45 3.60 -0.53 -10.57
CA ALA A 45 4.68 0.41 -10.84
C ALA A 45 4.51 1.74 -10.10
N ASN A 46 3.29 2.29 -10.03
CA ASN A 46 3.03 3.54 -9.32
C ASN A 46 3.27 3.37 -7.82
N LEU A 47 2.83 2.24 -7.25
CA LEU A 47 3.09 1.95 -5.84
C LEU A 47 4.61 1.83 -5.57
N GLN A 48 5.36 1.19 -6.47
CA GLN A 48 6.81 1.11 -6.35
C GLN A 48 7.48 2.49 -6.39
N GLU A 49 7.01 3.38 -7.25
CA GLU A 49 7.51 4.75 -7.34
C GLU A 49 7.20 5.55 -6.07
N MET A 50 5.97 5.47 -5.55
CA MET A 50 5.59 6.13 -4.30
C MET A 50 6.45 5.66 -3.12
N VAL A 51 6.81 4.37 -3.07
CA VAL A 51 7.71 3.83 -2.05
C VAL A 51 9.12 4.37 -2.24
N ALA A 52 9.63 4.40 -3.48
CA ALA A 52 10.95 4.93 -3.79
C ALA A 52 11.07 6.42 -3.42
N GLN A 53 9.98 7.17 -3.56
CA GLN A 53 9.88 8.58 -3.17
C GLN A 53 9.63 8.81 -1.67
N GLY A 54 9.41 7.74 -0.90
CA GLY A 54 9.19 7.82 0.55
C GLY A 54 7.76 8.19 0.97
N HIS A 55 6.82 8.24 0.02
CA HIS A 55 5.39 8.49 0.27
C HIS A 55 4.67 7.27 0.85
N VAL A 56 5.26 6.08 0.73
CA VAL A 56 4.66 4.84 1.25
C VAL A 56 5.68 4.07 2.07
N LYS A 57 5.26 3.62 3.25
CA LYS A 57 6.01 2.69 4.10
C LYS A 57 5.19 1.41 4.30
N VAL A 58 5.79 0.26 4.03
CA VAL A 58 5.19 -1.03 4.41
C VAL A 58 5.35 -1.19 5.91
N LEU A 59 4.25 -1.34 6.63
CA LEU A 59 4.27 -1.64 8.05
C LEU A 59 4.56 -3.13 8.20
N GLU A 60 5.77 -3.46 8.67
CA GLU A 60 6.11 -4.84 8.97
C GLU A 60 5.16 -5.38 10.04
N ARG A 61 4.56 -6.55 9.79
CA ARG A 61 3.89 -7.28 10.87
C ARG A 61 4.96 -7.63 11.91
N PRO A 62 4.72 -7.42 13.21
CA PRO A 62 5.61 -7.98 14.21
C PRO A 62 5.67 -9.49 14.00
N LEU A 63 6.89 -10.00 13.77
CA LEU A 63 7.17 -11.43 13.79
C LEU A 63 6.71 -11.94 15.17
N ARG A 64 5.62 -12.70 15.18
CA ARG A 64 5.16 -13.42 16.37
C ARG A 64 6.05 -14.62 16.64
#